data_AF-A0A496XEI1-F1
#
_entry.id   AF-A0A496XEI1-F1
#
_cell.length_a   1.000
_cell.length_b   1.000
_cell.length_c   1.000
_cell.angle_alpha   90.00
_cell.angle_beta   90.00
_cell.angle_gamma   90.00
#
_symmetry.space_group_name_H-M   'P 1'
#
loop_
_entity.id
_entity.type
_entity.pdbx_description
1 polymer ?
#
loop_
_entity_poly.entity_id
_entity_poly.type
_entity_poly.pdbx_seq_one_letter_code
_entity_poly.pdbx_strand_id
1 'polypeptide(L)' 'MNTVRFNARELCSRKLWQLVNTPTSKKVTDEELVEALTELATRRNYLAQLQETGKLEEYNKGS' A
#
# COMPACT_ATOMS: atom_id res chain seq x y z
N MET A 1 -4.53 8.07 -26.21
CA MET A 1 -5.05 8.06 -24.82
C MET A 1 -3.87 7.87 -23.89
N ASN A 2 -3.47 8.90 -23.13
CA ASN A 2 -2.44 8.78 -22.11
C ASN A 2 -3.01 8.01 -20.92
N THR A 3 -2.76 6.70 -20.86
CA THR A 3 -2.94 5.92 -19.64
C THR A 3 -1.83 6.34 -18.70
N VAL A 4 -2.17 7.16 -17.70
CA VAL A 4 -1.25 7.53 -16.63
C VAL A 4 -0.98 6.26 -15.84
N ARG A 5 0.09 5.53 -16.19
CA ARG A 5 0.58 4.41 -15.39
C ARG A 5 0.99 4.97 -14.04
N PHE A 6 0.46 4.42 -12.95
CA PHE A 6 0.87 4.81 -11.60
C PHE A 6 1.84 3.80 -11.02
N ASN A 7 2.79 4.27 -10.21
CA ASN A 7 3.72 3.42 -9.48
C ASN A 7 3.21 3.20 -8.06
N ALA A 8 2.87 1.96 -7.69
CA ALA A 8 2.32 1.65 -6.38
C ALA A 8 3.25 2.02 -5.21
N ARG A 9 4.57 2.02 -5.44
CA ARG A 9 5.59 2.37 -4.44
C ARG A 9 5.59 3.86 -4.08
N GLU A 10 5.14 4.72 -4.98
CA GLU A 10 5.05 6.17 -4.78
C GLU A 10 3.77 6.59 -4.05
N LEU A 11 2.82 5.66 -3.87
CA LEU A 11 1.53 5.94 -3.26
C LEU A 11 1.50 5.58 -1.77
N CYS A 12 0.87 6.43 -0.97
CA CYS A 12 0.64 6.12 0.45
C CYS A 12 -0.38 4.98 0.62
N SER A 13 -0.34 4.28 1.75
CA SER A 13 -1.18 3.09 1.98
C SER A 13 -2.67 3.41 1.86
N ARG A 14 -3.09 4.60 2.31
CA ARG A 14 -4.47 5.09 2.14
C ARG A 14 -4.86 5.22 0.67
N LYS A 15 -3.97 5.73 -0.17
CA LYS A 15 -4.24 5.92 -1.61
C LYS A 15 -4.29 4.58 -2.35
N LEU A 16 -3.40 3.64 -2.02
CA LEU A 16 -3.47 2.26 -2.51
C LEU A 16 -4.80 1.59 -2.12
N TRP A 17 -5.22 1.76 -0.87
CA TRP A 17 -6.49 1.19 -0.40
C TRP A 17 -7.70 1.76 -1.13
N GLN A 18 -7.68 3.07 -1.41
CA GLN A 18 -8.70 3.71 -2.24
C GLN A 18 -8.71 3.18 -3.67
N LEU A 19 -7.55 2.92 -4.28
CA LEU A 19 -7.50 2.35 -5.64
C LEU A 19 -8.08 0.94 -5.72
N VAL A 20 -7.79 0.10 -4.73
CA VAL A 20 -8.31 -1.28 -4.66
C VAL A 20 -9.82 -1.31 -4.36
N ASN A 21 -10.32 -0.40 -3.51
CA ASN A 21 -11.69 -0.45 -3.01
C ASN A 21 -12.65 0.53 -3.66
N THR A 22 -12.17 1.42 -4.53
CA THR A 22 -13.06 2.29 -5.30
C THR A 22 -13.42 1.57 -6.59
N PRO A 23 -14.70 1.22 -6.81
CA PRO A 23 -15.17 0.76 -8.11
C PRO A 23 -15.23 1.97 -9.06
N THR A 24 -14.07 2.50 -9.45
CA THR A 24 -13.99 3.67 -10.32
C THR A 24 -13.93 3.23 -11.78
N SER A 25 -14.81 3.79 -12.61
CA SER A 25 -14.90 3.62 -14.06
C SER A 25 -13.64 4.02 -14.87
N LYS A 26 -12.49 4.24 -14.22
CA LYS A 26 -11.22 4.62 -14.85
C LYS A 26 -10.16 3.54 -14.63
N LYS A 27 -9.98 2.73 -15.68
CA LYS A 27 -8.72 2.10 -16.16
C LYS A 27 -7.60 1.95 -15.13
N VAL A 28 -7.83 1.18 -14.07
CA VAL A 28 -6.74 0.49 -13.39
C VAL A 28 -6.63 -0.85 -14.09
N THR A 29 -5.48 -1.17 -14.66
CA THR A 29 -5.29 -2.49 -15.27
C THR A 29 -5.18 -3.56 -14.18
N ASP A 30 -5.43 -4.82 -14.52
CA ASP A 30 -5.26 -5.92 -13.58
C ASP A 30 -3.82 -5.96 -13.02
N GLU A 31 -2.83 -5.60 -13.84
CA GLU A 31 -1.43 -5.47 -13.44
C GLU A 31 -1.24 -4.40 -12.35
N GLU A 32 -1.82 -3.22 -12.55
CA GLU A 32 -1.76 -2.11 -11.59
C GLU A 32 -2.49 -2.44 -10.28
N LEU A 33 -3.58 -3.22 -10.35
CA LEU A 33 -4.29 -3.72 -9.18
C LEU A 33 -3.43 -4.72 -8.40
N VAL A 34 -2.77 -5.65 -9.09
CA VAL A 34 -1.85 -6.62 -8.48
C VAL A 34 -0.66 -5.91 -7.83
N GLU A 35 -0.08 -4.89 -8.47
CA GLU A 35 0.99 -4.07 -7.88
C GLU A 35 0.52 -3.37 -6.59
N ALA A 36 -0.69 -2.78 -6.61
CA ALA A 36 -1.23 -2.11 -5.43
C ALA A 36 -1.50 -3.08 -4.26
N LEU A 37 -2.03 -4.27 -4.55
CA LEU A 37 -2.25 -5.32 -3.55
C LEU A 37 -0.93 -5.86 -2.98
N THR A 38 0.07 -6.07 -3.83
CA THR A 38 1.40 -6.55 -3.43
C THR A 38 2.07 -5.54 -2.49
N GLU A 39 2.05 -4.26 -2.84
CA GLU A 39 2.60 -3.20 -1.98
C GLU A 39 1.88 -3.10 -0.63
N LEU A 40 0.55 -3.23 -0.61
CA LEU A 40 -0.22 -3.25 0.63
C LEU A 40 0.14 -4.46 1.51
N ALA A 41 0.31 -5.65 0.92
CA ALA A 41 0.71 -6.85 1.63
C ALA A 41 2.13 -6.73 2.21
N THR A 42 3.07 -6.21 1.43
CA THR A 42 4.46 -5.95 1.88
C THR A 42 4.49 -5.00 3.07
N ARG A 43 3.73 -3.89 3.02
CA ARG A 43 3.67 -2.93 4.14
C ARG A 43 3.07 -3.53 5.40
N ARG A 44 2.01 -4.34 5.27
CA ARG A 44 1.42 -5.07 6.40
C ARG A 44 2.42 -6.06 7.00
N ASN A 45 3.15 -6.80 6.16
CA ASN A 45 4.15 -7.75 6.60
C ASN A 45 5.32 -7.05 7.34
N TYR A 46 5.82 -5.94 6.79
CA TYR A 46 6.85 -5.13 7.44
C TYR A 46 6.41 -4.60 8.80
N LEU A 47 5.16 -4.11 8.92
CA LEU A 47 4.60 -3.70 10.21
C LEU A 47 4.52 -4.87 11.19
N ALA A 48 4.06 -6.05 10.75
CA ALA A 48 4.01 -7.24 11.61
C ALA A 48 5.41 -7.64 12.11
N GLN A 49 6.42 -7.64 11.23
CA GLN A 49 7.81 -7.91 11.62
C GLN A 49 8.35 -6.88 12.64
N LEU A 50 8.01 -5.61 12.48
CA LEU A 50 8.39 -4.57 13.44
C LEU A 50 7.70 -4.73 14.80
N GLN A 51 6.48 -5.29 14.83
CA GLN A 51 5.77 -5.62 16.07
C GLN A 51 6.41 -6.83 16.75
N GLU A 52 6.70 -7.90 16.01
CA GLU A 52 7.36 -9.10 16.53
C GLU A 52 8.75 -8.82 17.08
N THR A 53 9.50 -7.90 16.46
CA THR A 53 10.85 -7.53 16.91
C THR A 53 10.86 -6.52 18.07
N GLY A 54 9.70 -6.14 18.62
CA GLY A 54 9.58 -5.17 19.72
C GLY A 54 9.98 -3.74 19.36
N LYS A 55 10.45 -3.48 18.13
CA LYS A 55 10.90 -2.16 17.67
C LYS A 55 9.77 -1.14 17.55
N LEU A 56 8.53 -1.60 17.37
CA LEU A 56 7.35 -0.73 17.37
C LEU A 56 6.94 -0.26 18.77
N GLU A 57 7.26 -0.99 19.84
CA GLU A 57 6.99 -0.53 21.21
C GLU A 57 7.96 0.59 21.63
N GLU A 58 9.20 0.55 21.17
CA GLU A 58 10.16 1.64 21.40
C GLU A 58 9.79 2.92 20.63
N TYR A 59 9.18 2.80 19.45
CA TYR A 59 8.70 3.95 18.68
C TYR A 59 7.46 4.61 19.30
N ASN A 60 6.57 3.82 19.92
CA ASN A 60 5.35 4.33 20.56
C ASN A 60 5.55 4.89 21.98
N LYS A 61 6.69 4.60 22.65
CA LYS A 61 7.01 5.17 23.97
C LYS A 61 7.64 6.57 23.94
N GLY A 62 7.79 7.16 22.75
CA GLY A 62 8.44 8.47 22.54
C GLY A 62 7.54 9.59 22.01
N SER A 63 6.21 9.49 22.09
CA SER A 63 5.27 10.60 21.78
C SER A 63 4.51 11.08 23.00
#